data_AF-A0A858ZX07-F1
#
_entry.id   AF-A0A858ZX07-F1
#
_cell.length_a   1.000
_cell.length_b   1.000
_cell.length_c   1.000
_cell.angle_alpha   90.00
_cell.angle_beta   90.00
_cell.angle_gamma   90.00
#
_symmetry.space_group_name_H-M   'P 1'
#
loop_
_entity.id
_entity.type
_entity.pdbx_description
1 polymer ?
#
loop_
_entity_poly.entity_id
_entity_poly.type
_entity_poly.pdbx_seq_one_letter_code
_entity_poly.pdbx_strand_id
1 'polypeptide(L)' 'MNDPKPHSPKPDAIRKARLAVGLTQTEAAQAVRASLRGWQQWEAGDRAMPPGLFELFMLKTGQWPLDGEAQN' A
#
# COMPACT_ATOMS: atom_id res chain seq x y z
N MET A 1 -6.39 25.69 -0.61
CA MET A 1 -6.60 24.32 -0.11
C MET A 1 -5.24 23.78 0.26
N ASN A 2 -4.90 23.73 1.55
CA ASN A 2 -3.72 23.03 2.05
C ASN A 2 -4.16 21.63 2.47
N ASP A 3 -4.53 20.80 1.49
CA ASP A 3 -4.68 19.38 1.79
C ASP A 3 -3.28 18.84 2.10
N PRO A 4 -3.08 18.18 3.26
CA PRO A 4 -1.78 17.62 3.59
C PRO A 4 -1.37 16.63 2.50
N LYS A 5 -0.20 16.84 1.93
CA LYS A 5 0.34 15.99 0.87
C LYS A 5 0.39 14.54 1.40
N PRO A 6 -0.21 13.56 0.70
CA PRO A 6 -0.20 12.18 1.19
C PRO A 6 1.24 11.69 1.35
N HIS A 7 1.55 11.18 2.53
CA HIS A 7 2.87 10.68 2.88
C HIS A 7 3.05 9.24 2.40
N SER A 8 4.25 8.89 1.98
CA SER A 8 4.57 7.50 1.64
C SER A 8 4.34 6.58 2.86
N PRO A 9 3.70 5.41 2.67
CA PRO A 9 3.51 4.46 3.76
C PRO A 9 4.87 3.97 4.26
N LYS A 10 4.94 3.65 5.55
CA LYS A 10 6.11 3.01 6.15
C LYS A 10 6.27 1.58 5.61
N PRO A 11 7.49 1.04 5.48
CA PRO A 11 7.73 -0.33 5.01
C PRO A 11 6.90 -1.39 5.73
N ASP A 12 6.77 -1.25 7.05
CA ASP A 12 5.95 -2.16 7.88
C ASP A 12 4.45 -2.08 7.57
N ALA A 13 3.93 -0.90 7.22
CA ALA A 13 2.53 -0.75 6.83
C ALA A 13 2.25 -1.48 5.51
N ILE A 14 3.19 -1.41 4.56
CA ILE A 14 3.11 -2.11 3.27
C ILE A 14 3.10 -3.63 3.49
N ARG A 15 4.04 -4.13 4.30
CA ARG A 15 4.12 -5.56 4.66
C ARG A 15 2.86 -6.04 5.39
N LYS A 16 2.36 -5.27 6.36
CA LYS A 16 1.13 -5.60 7.09
C LYS A 16 -0.08 -5.66 6.18
N ALA A 17 -0.27 -4.67 5.32
CA ALA A 17 -1.38 -4.65 4.36
C ALA A 17 -1.33 -5.85 3.42
N ARG A 18 -0.16 -6.26 2.95
CA ARG A 18 -0.03 -7.47 2.13
C ARG A 18 -0.40 -8.74 2.90
N LEU A 19 0.16 -8.90 4.11
CA LEU A 19 -0.07 -10.08 4.93
C LEU A 19 -1.53 -10.21 5.36
N ALA A 20 -2.23 -9.10 5.60
CA ALA A 20 -3.64 -9.10 5.97
C ALA A 20 -4.56 -9.75 4.93
N VAL A 21 -4.16 -9.73 3.65
CA VAL A 21 -4.91 -10.35 2.54
C VAL A 21 -4.24 -11.61 1.99
N GLY A 22 -3.24 -12.14 2.69
CA GLY A 22 -2.60 -13.42 2.36
C GLY A 22 -1.80 -13.45 1.07
N LEU A 23 -1.47 -12.29 0.48
CA LEU A 23 -0.75 -12.24 -0.79
C LEU A 23 0.75 -12.45 -0.63
N THR A 24 1.36 -13.10 -1.62
CA THR A 24 2.81 -13.11 -1.84
C THR A 24 3.28 -11.73 -2.33
N GLN A 25 4.58 -11.45 -2.23
CA GLN A 25 5.14 -10.18 -2.74
C GLN A 25 4.91 -10.01 -4.25
N THR A 26 4.91 -11.11 -5.02
CA THR A 26 4.65 -11.10 -6.47
C THR A 26 3.21 -10.71 -6.78
N GLU A 27 2.23 -11.33 -6.11
CA GLU A 27 0.81 -11.01 -6.32
C GLU A 27 0.50 -9.56 -5.93
N ALA A 28 1.08 -9.09 -4.83
CA ALA A 28 0.91 -7.71 -4.38
C ALA A 28 1.50 -6.69 -5.38
N ALA A 29 2.68 -6.98 -5.92
CA ALA A 29 3.28 -6.18 -7.01
C ALA A 29 2.37 -6.14 -8.24
N GLN A 30 1.84 -7.29 -8.66
CA GLN A 30 0.93 -7.41 -9.80
C GLN A 30 -0.38 -6.63 -9.59
N ALA A 31 -0.92 -6.63 -8.37
CA ALA A 31 -2.14 -5.89 -8.02
C ALA A 31 -2.02 -4.39 -8.37
N VAL A 32 -0.84 -3.81 -8.20
CA VAL A 32 -0.56 -2.39 -8.52
C VAL A 32 0.26 -2.17 -9.79
N ARG A 33 0.40 -3.21 -10.64
CA ARG A 33 1.18 -3.16 -11.90
C ARG A 33 2.64 -2.73 -11.70
N ALA A 34 3.24 -3.13 -10.56
CA ALA A 34 4.64 -2.94 -10.24
C ALA A 34 5.45 -4.21 -10.47
N SER A 35 6.79 -4.09 -10.47
CA SER A 35 7.69 -5.24 -10.49
C SER A 35 7.86 -5.83 -9.08
N LEU A 36 8.15 -7.14 -9.01
CA LEU A 36 8.48 -7.81 -7.74
C LEU A 36 9.61 -7.11 -6.99
N ARG A 37 10.70 -6.76 -7.68
CA ARG A 37 11.83 -6.06 -7.06
C ARG A 37 11.41 -4.70 -6.49
N GLY A 38 10.53 -3.96 -7.17
CA GLY A 38 9.97 -2.71 -6.68
C GLY A 38 9.22 -2.91 -5.36
N TRP A 39 8.35 -3.92 -5.31
CA TRP A 39 7.62 -4.27 -4.08
C TRP A 39 8.55 -4.63 -2.92
N GLN A 40 9.59 -5.44 -3.20
CA GLN A 40 10.60 -5.81 -2.20
C GLN A 40 11.35 -4.60 -1.65
N GLN A 41 11.72 -3.64 -2.50
CA GLN A 41 12.37 -2.39 -2.07
C GLN A 41 11.46 -1.57 -1.15
N TRP A 42 10.17 -1.55 -1.42
CA TRP A 42 9.19 -0.88 -0.57
C TRP A 42 9.06 -1.53 0.80
N GLU A 43 8.97 -2.87 0.87
CA GLU A 43 8.91 -3.59 2.14
C GLU A 43 10.23 -3.62 2.92
N ALA A 44 11.36 -3.44 2.24
CA ALA A 44 12.68 -3.34 2.86
C ALA A 44 13.00 -1.91 3.35
N GLY A 45 12.32 -0.90 2.81
CA GLY A 45 12.64 0.51 3.06
C GLY A 45 13.75 1.07 2.18
N ASP A 46 14.28 0.30 1.23
CA ASP A 46 15.24 0.75 0.22
C ASP A 46 14.68 1.85 -0.67
N ARG A 47 13.35 1.88 -0.86
CA ARG A 47 12.64 2.87 -1.67
C ARG A 47 11.31 3.25 -1.02
N ALA A 48 10.97 4.55 -1.05
CA ALA A 48 9.65 5.01 -0.66
C ALA A 48 8.58 4.55 -1.67
N MET A 49 7.49 3.97 -1.16
CA MET A 49 6.33 3.62 -2.00
C MET A 49 5.57 4.90 -2.36
N PRO A 50 5.20 5.10 -3.64
CA PRO A 50 4.29 6.17 -4.02
C PRO A 50 2.93 6.01 -3.28
N PRO A 51 2.42 7.04 -2.58
CA PRO A 51 1.17 6.95 -1.83
C PRO A 51 0.00 6.43 -2.66
N GLY A 52 -0.16 6.91 -3.90
CA GLY A 52 -1.24 6.47 -4.80
C GLY A 52 -1.18 4.99 -5.20
N LEU A 53 0.02 4.36 -5.21
CA LEU A 53 0.10 2.90 -5.42
C LEU A 53 -0.35 2.14 -4.18
N PHE A 54 -0.08 2.67 -2.99
CA PHE A 54 -0.56 2.07 -1.75
C PHE A 54 -2.08 2.20 -1.63
N GLU A 55 -2.63 3.38 -1.93
CA GLU A 55 -4.09 3.59 -2.00
C GLU A 55 -4.75 2.63 -3.00
N LEU A 56 -4.17 2.50 -4.21
CA LEU A 56 -4.65 1.54 -5.22
C LEU A 56 -4.60 0.10 -4.71
N PHE A 57 -3.54 -0.29 -3.98
CA PHE A 57 -3.42 -1.61 -3.37
C PHE A 57 -4.55 -1.85 -2.37
N MET A 58 -4.78 -0.90 -1.45
CA MET A 58 -5.81 -0.98 -0.42
C MET A 58 -7.21 -1.08 -1.06
N LEU A 59 -7.50 -0.28 -2.08
CA LEU A 59 -8.76 -0.33 -2.83
C LEU A 59 -8.98 -1.68 -3.49
N LYS A 60 -7.98 -2.20 -4.23
CA LYS A 60 -8.08 -3.47 -4.94
C LYS A 60 -8.17 -4.70 -4.03
N THR A 61 -7.71 -4.57 -2.79
CA THR A 61 -7.70 -5.66 -1.82
C THR A 61 -8.82 -5.55 -0.78
N GLY A 62 -9.73 -4.57 -0.94
CA GLY A 62 -10.86 -4.37 -0.02
C GLY A 62 -10.44 -3.91 1.38
N GLN A 63 -9.22 -3.40 1.53
CA GLN A 63 -8.69 -2.89 2.79
C GLN A 63 -8.91 -1.38 2.95
N TRP A 64 -9.37 -0.71 1.91
CA TRP A 64 -9.80 0.69 2.00
C TRP A 64 -11.23 0.74 2.56
N PRO A 65 -11.48 1.50 3.63
CA PRO A 65 -12.85 1.69 4.12
C PRO A 65 -13.65 2.43 3.05
N LEU A 66 -14.64 1.76 2.47
CA LEU A 66 -15.56 2.34 1.49
C LEU A 66 -16.55 3.31 2.16
N ASP A 67 -16.70 3.19 3.47
CA ASP A 67 -17.58 4.01 4.30
C ASP A 67 -16.69 4.85 5.24
N GLY A 68 -16.84 6.17 5.18
CA GLY A 68 -16.03 7.14 5.93
C GLY A 68 -16.29 7.15 7.44
N GLU A 69 -16.21 6.02 8.11
CA GLU A 69 -16.24 5.90 9.57
C GLU A 69 -14.85 6.22 10.15
N ALA A 70 -14.36 7.42 9.87
CA ALA A 70 -13.37 8.07 10.70
C ALA A 70 -14.13 8.80 11.81
N GLN A 71 -14.56 8.07 12.85
CA GLN A 71 -14.96 8.62 14.15
C GLN A 71 -15.24 7.50 15.17
N ASN A 72 -14.25 7.21 16.02
CA ASN A 72 -14.41 7.23 17.48
C ASN A 72 -13.04 7.25 18.16
#